data_AF-A0A7S3X3W7-F1
#
_entry.id   AF-A0A7S3X3W7-F1
#
_cell.length_a   1.000
_cell.length_b   1.000
_cell.length_c   1.000
_cell.angle_alpha   90.00
_cell.angle_beta   90.00
_cell.angle_gamma   90.00
#
_symmetry.space_group_name_H-M   'P 1'
#
loop_
_entity.id
_entity.type
_entity.pdbx_description
1 polymer ?
#
loop_
_entity_poly.entity_id
_entity_poly.type
_entity_poly.pdbx_seq_one_letter_code
_entity_poly.pdbx_strand_id
1 'polypeptide(L)'
;GGRCAEMTSVLFALVALLTGIGCAIDVGFTKKPFQDALEGMGHGTRWVDRLSWNVDWYFACLVIILEFGALVICLSTFDCPATRGPIARTLSTSRSLCIMRSIVIIVLIVHLAVTQLVTLSFGAIAFLTYLCGMGMGVQVQTQQLIYSISNSTLEGSYDPYGRRHWHAWDTPFLSAQNTLRDLNMHRYCREVGHDGTEHFVILSDKHFYLGFLFMVFALALMAMALHGEKERVMVHEL
;
A
#
# COMPACT_ATOMS: atom_id res chain seq x y z
N GLY A 1 33.77 28.71 12.57
CA GLY A 1 34.23 27.64 11.67
C GLY A 1 33.08 26.70 11.44
N GLY A 2 32.51 26.75 10.22
CA GLY A 2 31.25 26.09 9.89
C GLY A 2 31.35 24.58 9.96
N ARG A 3 30.53 23.98 10.83
CA ARG A 3 30.12 22.58 10.63
C ARG A 3 29.09 22.59 9.51
N CYS A 4 29.58 22.66 8.28
CA CYS A 4 28.74 22.52 7.10
C CYS A 4 28.20 21.08 7.06
N ALA A 5 26.87 20.99 7.08
CA ALA A 5 26.03 19.84 6.76
C ALA A 5 26.18 18.57 7.63
N GLU A 6 25.20 18.37 8.53
CA GLU A 6 24.82 17.00 8.89
C GLU A 6 24.19 16.34 7.65
N MET A 7 24.96 15.46 7.00
CA MET A 7 24.55 14.76 5.77
C MET A 7 23.51 13.65 6.01
N THR A 8 23.14 13.40 7.26
CA THR A 8 22.21 12.33 7.66
C THR A 8 20.82 12.53 7.08
N SER A 9 20.28 13.77 7.13
CA SER A 9 18.97 14.10 6.55
C SER A 9 18.96 13.90 5.03
N VAL A 10 20.04 14.31 4.35
CA VAL A 10 20.20 14.12 2.89
C VAL A 10 20.26 12.64 2.55
N LEU A 11 21.05 11.86 3.30
CA LEU A 11 21.17 10.41 3.10
C LEU A 11 19.81 9.72 3.26
N PHE A 12 19.05 10.03 4.32
CA PHE A 12 17.72 9.45 4.53
C PHE A 12 16.73 9.84 3.43
N ALA A 13 16.77 11.09 2.95
CA ALA A 13 15.92 11.52 1.84
C ALA A 13 16.25 10.80 0.53
N LEU A 14 17.53 10.60 0.23
CA LEU A 14 17.98 9.85 -0.95
C LEU A 14 17.62 8.37 -0.86
N VAL A 15 17.86 7.73 0.29
CA VAL A 15 17.46 6.33 0.52
C VAL A 15 15.96 6.19 0.37
N ALA A 16 15.17 7.07 0.99
CA ALA A 16 13.71 7.08 0.85
C ALA A 16 13.28 7.18 -0.63
N LEU A 17 13.88 8.09 -1.40
CA LEU A 17 13.56 8.26 -2.81
C LEU A 17 13.90 7.02 -3.64
N LEU A 18 15.12 6.49 -3.48
CA LEU A 18 15.56 5.30 -4.23
C LEU A 18 14.74 4.07 -3.88
N THR A 19 14.41 3.88 -2.60
CA THR A 19 13.49 2.84 -2.17
C THR A 19 12.12 3.03 -2.80
N GLY A 20 11.57 4.25 -2.78
CA GLY A 20 10.25 4.53 -3.36
C GLY A 20 10.18 4.28 -4.86
N ILE A 21 11.21 4.65 -5.62
CA ILE A 21 11.32 4.35 -7.06
C ILE A 21 11.39 2.83 -7.28
N GLY A 22 12.24 2.13 -6.52
CA GLY A 22 12.36 0.67 -6.61
C GLY A 22 11.03 -0.03 -6.36
N CYS A 23 10.28 0.41 -5.34
CA CYS A 23 8.95 -0.12 -5.03
C CYS A 23 7.94 0.15 -6.15
N ALA A 24 7.90 1.37 -6.70
CA ALA A 24 7.00 1.71 -7.79
C ALA A 24 7.23 0.82 -9.02
N ILE A 25 8.50 0.54 -9.34
CA ILE A 25 8.89 -0.35 -10.43
C ILE A 25 8.49 -1.80 -10.13
N ASP A 26 8.82 -2.32 -8.94
CA ASP A 26 8.52 -3.71 -8.54
C ASP A 26 7.01 -3.99 -8.53
N VAL A 27 6.22 -3.08 -7.96
CA VAL A 27 4.74 -3.16 -7.95
C VAL A 27 4.18 -3.10 -9.36
N GLY A 28 4.71 -2.23 -10.22
CA GLY A 28 4.29 -2.10 -11.61
C GLY A 28 4.46 -3.41 -12.42
N PHE A 29 5.54 -4.16 -12.16
CA PHE A 29 5.78 -5.45 -12.80
C PHE A 29 4.94 -6.61 -12.23
N THR A 30 4.53 -6.51 -10.97
CA THR A 30 3.86 -7.61 -10.25
C THR A 30 2.34 -7.45 -10.12
N LYS A 31 1.78 -6.31 -10.56
CA LYS A 31 0.34 -6.04 -10.45
C LYS A 31 -0.56 -6.98 -11.24
N LYS A 32 -0.14 -7.47 -12.41
CA LYS A 32 -0.99 -8.28 -13.29
C LYS A 32 -1.41 -9.62 -12.68
N PRO A 33 -0.49 -10.48 -12.18
CA PRO A 33 -0.90 -11.73 -11.53
C PRO A 33 -1.76 -11.49 -10.29
N PHE A 34 -1.49 -10.40 -9.54
CA PHE A 34 -2.32 -10.00 -8.41
C PHE A 34 -3.74 -9.59 -8.85
N GLN A 35 -3.87 -8.87 -9.98
CA GLN A 35 -5.15 -8.53 -10.60
C GLN A 35 -5.93 -9.76 -11.03
N ASP A 36 -5.28 -10.68 -11.74
CA ASP A 36 -5.90 -11.93 -12.21
C ASP A 36 -6.43 -12.75 -11.00
N ALA A 37 -5.68 -12.81 -9.89
CA ALA A 37 -6.11 -13.45 -8.65
C ALA A 37 -7.31 -12.75 -8.01
N LEU A 38 -7.33 -11.41 -7.98
CA LEU A 38 -8.46 -10.64 -7.45
C LEU A 38 -9.73 -10.77 -8.30
N GLU A 39 -9.59 -10.84 -9.63
CA GLU A 39 -10.72 -11.08 -10.54
C GLU A 39 -11.35 -12.45 -10.29
N GLY A 40 -10.52 -13.48 -10.06
CA GLY A 40 -10.99 -14.82 -9.70
C GLY A 40 -11.78 -14.88 -8.39
N MET A 41 -11.56 -13.93 -7.46
CA MET A 41 -12.31 -13.83 -6.21
C MET A 41 -13.75 -13.28 -6.37
N GLY A 42 -14.11 -12.81 -7.57
CA GLY A 42 -15.44 -12.28 -7.87
C GLY A 42 -15.61 -10.80 -7.49
N HIS A 43 -16.86 -10.31 -7.48
CA HIS A 43 -17.10 -8.86 -7.36
C HIS A 43 -16.90 -8.27 -5.95
N GLY A 44 -16.67 -9.09 -4.94
CA GLY A 44 -16.36 -8.63 -3.58
C GLY A 44 -15.04 -7.89 -3.44
N THR A 45 -14.12 -8.05 -4.40
CA THR A 45 -12.80 -7.40 -4.45
C THR A 45 -12.77 -6.13 -5.30
N ARG A 46 -13.91 -5.67 -5.87
CA ARG A 46 -14.00 -4.54 -6.82
C ARG A 46 -13.28 -3.26 -6.40
N TRP A 47 -13.11 -3.01 -5.10
CA TRP A 47 -12.39 -1.83 -4.61
C TRP A 47 -10.88 -2.02 -4.69
N VAL A 48 -10.39 -3.19 -4.28
CA VAL A 48 -8.98 -3.59 -4.38
C VAL A 48 -8.57 -3.76 -5.84
N ASP A 49 -9.45 -4.31 -6.67
CA ASP A 49 -9.28 -4.37 -8.12
C ASP A 49 -9.17 -2.96 -8.71
N ARG A 50 -10.09 -2.05 -8.41
CA ARG A 50 -9.97 -0.64 -8.86
C ARG A 50 -8.71 0.06 -8.34
N LEU A 51 -8.28 -0.24 -7.13
CA LEU A 51 -7.02 0.26 -6.58
C LEU A 51 -5.83 -0.28 -7.37
N SER A 52 -5.82 -1.57 -7.70
CA SER A 52 -4.75 -2.19 -8.50
C SER A 52 -4.65 -1.58 -9.90
N TRP A 53 -5.79 -1.24 -10.53
CA TRP A 53 -5.83 -0.56 -11.82
C TRP A 53 -5.19 0.83 -11.77
N ASN A 54 -5.34 1.53 -10.65
CA ASN A 54 -4.79 2.87 -10.44
C ASN A 54 -3.45 2.86 -9.70
N VAL A 55 -2.83 1.69 -9.50
CA VAL A 55 -1.64 1.55 -8.65
C VAL A 55 -0.45 2.32 -9.23
N ASP A 56 -0.27 2.31 -10.56
CA ASP A 56 0.82 3.04 -11.22
C ASP A 56 0.72 4.53 -10.95
N TRP A 57 -0.48 5.11 -11.12
CA TRP A 57 -0.73 6.52 -10.88
C TRP A 57 -0.53 6.87 -9.40
N TYR A 58 -1.03 6.02 -8.51
CA TYR A 58 -0.88 6.19 -7.07
C TYR A 58 0.60 6.19 -6.66
N PHE A 59 1.40 5.21 -7.09
CA PHE A 59 2.84 5.16 -6.81
C PHE A 59 3.60 6.31 -7.48
N ALA A 60 3.23 6.72 -8.69
CA ALA A 60 3.83 7.90 -9.33
C ALA A 60 3.63 9.17 -8.49
N CYS A 61 2.42 9.40 -7.96
CA CYS A 61 2.17 10.52 -7.04
C CYS A 61 3.04 10.45 -5.77
N LEU A 62 3.19 9.26 -5.19
CA LEU A 62 4.03 9.08 -4.00
C LEU A 62 5.52 9.34 -4.30
N VAL A 63 6.03 8.88 -5.44
CA VAL A 63 7.41 9.14 -5.88
C VAL A 63 7.63 10.64 -6.09
N ILE A 64 6.70 11.35 -6.72
CA ILE A 64 6.80 12.82 -6.90
C ILE A 64 6.90 13.54 -5.54
N ILE A 65 6.14 13.09 -4.53
CA ILE A 65 6.23 13.65 -3.18
C ILE A 65 7.62 13.40 -2.56
N LEU A 66 8.18 12.20 -2.74
CA LEU A 66 9.52 11.86 -2.27
C LEU A 66 10.61 12.67 -3.00
N GLU A 67 10.50 12.83 -4.31
CA GLU A 67 11.41 13.64 -5.13
C GLU A 67 11.40 15.10 -4.67
N PHE A 68 10.22 15.67 -4.50
CA PHE A 68 10.09 17.05 -4.05
C PHE A 68 10.64 17.22 -2.62
N GLY A 69 10.38 16.25 -1.73
CA GLY A 69 10.97 16.23 -0.38
C GLY A 69 12.49 16.18 -0.39
N ALA A 70 13.09 15.31 -1.21
CA ALA A 70 14.53 15.20 -1.37
C ALA A 70 15.14 16.48 -1.96
N LEU A 71 14.50 17.09 -2.96
CA LEU A 71 14.92 18.37 -3.53
C LEU A 71 14.93 19.48 -2.49
N VAL A 72 13.87 19.61 -1.68
CA VAL A 72 13.79 20.61 -0.62
C VAL A 72 14.91 20.43 0.41
N ILE A 73 15.18 19.19 0.85
CA ILE A 73 16.25 18.89 1.81
C ILE A 73 17.63 19.18 1.21
N CYS A 74 17.88 18.79 -0.04
CA CYS A 74 19.14 19.09 -0.73
C CYS A 74 19.35 20.61 -0.85
N LEU A 75 18.32 21.34 -1.29
CA LEU A 75 18.38 22.80 -1.43
C LEU A 75 18.62 23.49 -0.10
N SER A 76 18.01 23.05 1.00
CA SER A 76 18.25 23.66 2.31
C SER A 76 19.61 23.27 2.89
N THR A 77 20.09 22.05 2.66
CA THR A 77 21.38 21.57 3.18
C THR A 77 22.58 22.26 2.52
N PHE A 78 22.51 22.48 1.21
CA PHE A 78 23.57 23.11 0.42
C PHE A 78 23.38 24.64 0.24
N ASP A 79 22.45 25.24 0.98
CA ASP A 79 22.11 26.67 0.84
C ASP A 79 23.27 27.55 1.35
N CYS A 80 24.07 28.10 0.43
CA CYS A 80 25.07 29.12 0.71
C CYS A 80 24.43 30.51 0.61
N PRO A 81 24.59 31.40 1.61
CA PRO A 81 23.92 32.70 1.64
C PRO A 81 24.30 33.63 0.47
N ALA A 82 25.45 33.43 -0.17
CA ALA A 82 25.95 34.26 -1.26
C ALA A 82 25.33 33.97 -2.65
N THR A 83 24.68 32.83 -2.86
CA THR A 83 24.17 32.39 -4.19
C THR A 83 22.66 32.16 -4.22
N ARG A 84 21.95 32.69 -3.22
CA ARG A 84 20.55 32.32 -2.95
C ARG A 84 19.59 32.93 -3.96
N GLY A 85 19.02 32.10 -4.83
CA GLY A 85 17.85 32.46 -5.65
C GLY A 85 16.59 32.63 -4.79
N PRO A 86 15.60 33.43 -5.23
CA PRO A 86 14.39 33.71 -4.45
C PRO A 86 13.54 32.46 -4.16
N ILE A 87 13.54 31.48 -5.08
CA ILE A 87 12.78 30.23 -4.95
C ILE A 87 13.40 29.28 -3.93
N ALA A 88 14.72 29.14 -3.91
CA ALA A 88 15.40 28.31 -2.91
C ALA A 88 15.16 28.85 -1.50
N ARG A 89 15.18 30.18 -1.34
CA ARG A 89 14.94 30.85 -0.06
C ARG A 89 13.55 30.59 0.51
N THR A 90 12.51 30.53 -0.32
CA THR A 90 11.14 30.28 0.16
C THR A 90 10.93 28.81 0.52
N LEU A 91 11.50 27.88 -0.26
CA LEU A 91 11.39 26.45 -0.04
C LEU A 91 12.20 25.96 1.18
N SER A 92 13.33 26.59 1.48
CA SER A 92 14.17 26.23 2.64
C SER A 92 13.75 26.90 3.96
N THR A 93 12.57 27.53 4.03
CA THR A 93 12.04 28.08 5.29
C THR A 93 11.53 27.00 6.23
N SER A 94 11.63 27.24 7.54
CA SER A 94 11.06 26.33 8.56
C SER A 94 9.56 26.05 8.36
N ARG A 95 8.81 27.05 7.89
CA ARG A 95 7.38 26.93 7.57
C ARG A 95 7.14 25.99 6.38
N SER A 96 7.90 26.13 5.30
CA SER A 96 7.76 25.27 4.12
C SER A 96 8.10 23.81 4.45
N LEU A 97 9.21 23.58 5.17
CA LEU A 97 9.60 22.25 5.68
C LEU A 97 8.51 21.64 6.57
N CYS A 98 7.84 22.44 7.41
CA CYS A 98 6.73 21.97 8.25
C CYS A 98 5.50 21.56 7.42
N ILE A 99 5.18 22.30 6.36
CA ILE A 99 4.08 21.96 5.45
C ILE A 99 4.40 20.66 4.72
N MET A 100 5.62 20.54 4.16
CA MET A 100 6.06 19.33 3.47
C MET A 100 6.03 18.10 4.37
N ARG A 101 6.53 18.21 5.60
CA ARG A 101 6.43 17.14 6.60
C ARG A 101 4.99 16.73 6.86
N SER A 102 4.08 17.70 6.98
CA SER A 102 2.66 17.42 7.24
C SER A 102 2.02 16.67 6.07
N ILE A 103 2.33 17.07 4.82
CA ILE A 103 1.89 16.38 3.62
C ILE A 103 2.40 14.93 3.61
N VAL A 104 3.70 14.70 3.84
CA VAL A 104 4.28 13.36 3.87
C VAL A 104 3.65 12.49 4.96
N ILE A 105 3.36 13.04 6.14
CA ILE A 105 2.68 12.31 7.22
C ILE A 105 1.24 11.92 6.83
N ILE A 106 0.48 12.84 6.23
CA ILE A 106 -0.88 12.55 5.76
C ILE A 106 -0.84 11.42 4.73
N VAL A 107 0.09 11.52 3.77
CA VAL A 107 0.29 10.51 2.73
C VAL A 107 0.71 9.17 3.33
N LEU A 108 1.60 9.17 4.33
CA LEU A 108 1.99 7.97 5.08
C LEU A 108 0.79 7.30 5.76
N ILE A 109 -0.09 8.07 6.41
CA ILE A 109 -1.29 7.53 7.07
C ILE A 109 -2.25 6.91 6.04
N VAL A 110 -2.49 7.60 4.93
CA VAL A 110 -3.31 7.08 3.83
C VAL A 110 -2.68 5.81 3.26
N HIS A 111 -1.36 5.81 3.05
CA HIS A 111 -0.65 4.65 2.51
C HIS A 111 -0.70 3.46 3.47
N LEU A 112 -0.53 3.68 4.78
CA LEU A 112 -0.70 2.65 5.80
C LEU A 112 -2.09 2.00 5.75
N ALA A 113 -3.15 2.81 5.61
CA ALA A 113 -4.51 2.28 5.46
C ALA A 113 -4.66 1.44 4.18
N VAL A 114 -4.08 1.88 3.08
CA VAL A 114 -4.05 1.11 1.82
C VAL A 114 -3.26 -0.19 1.98
N THR A 115 -2.09 -0.16 2.62
CA THR A 115 -1.27 -1.35 2.88
C THR A 115 -2.02 -2.39 3.71
N GLN A 116 -2.84 -1.97 4.68
CA GLN A 116 -3.70 -2.89 5.45
C GLN A 116 -4.69 -3.63 4.55
N LEU A 117 -5.33 -2.93 3.60
CA LEU A 117 -6.26 -3.55 2.64
C LEU A 117 -5.54 -4.54 1.71
N VAL A 118 -4.35 -4.17 1.24
CA VAL A 118 -3.51 -5.07 0.43
C VAL A 118 -3.10 -6.30 1.25
N THR A 119 -2.78 -6.14 2.55
CA THR A 119 -2.43 -7.24 3.45
C THR A 119 -3.58 -8.24 3.61
N LEU A 120 -4.81 -7.74 3.83
CA LEU A 120 -6.00 -8.59 3.94
C LEU A 120 -6.27 -9.35 2.65
N SER A 121 -6.14 -8.68 1.51
CA SER A 121 -6.32 -9.29 0.19
C SER A 121 -5.26 -10.35 -0.09
N PHE A 122 -4.00 -10.07 0.23
CA PHE A 122 -2.90 -11.03 0.16
C PHE A 122 -3.18 -12.28 1.01
N GLY A 123 -3.64 -12.10 2.25
CA GLY A 123 -4.00 -13.22 3.12
C GLY A 123 -5.13 -14.07 2.54
N ALA A 124 -6.14 -13.45 1.95
CA ALA A 124 -7.24 -14.15 1.29
C ALA A 124 -6.77 -14.94 0.06
N ILE A 125 -6.00 -14.31 -0.83
CA ILE A 125 -5.44 -14.96 -2.04
C ILE A 125 -4.55 -16.13 -1.62
N ALA A 126 -3.64 -15.95 -0.67
CA ALA A 126 -2.76 -17.00 -0.18
C ALA A 126 -3.54 -18.20 0.38
N PHE A 127 -4.60 -17.94 1.14
CA PHE A 127 -5.47 -19.00 1.68
C PHE A 127 -6.21 -19.74 0.57
N LEU A 128 -6.80 -19.04 -0.39
CA LEU A 128 -7.52 -19.66 -1.50
C LEU A 128 -6.59 -20.49 -2.40
N THR A 129 -5.40 -19.97 -2.70
CA THR A 129 -4.37 -20.69 -3.46
C THR A 129 -3.91 -21.95 -2.73
N TYR A 130 -3.74 -21.88 -1.40
CA TYR A 130 -3.45 -23.06 -0.58
C TYR A 130 -4.55 -24.14 -0.69
N LEU A 131 -5.83 -23.75 -0.61
CA LEU A 131 -6.95 -24.67 -0.75
C LEU A 131 -7.01 -25.32 -2.14
N CYS A 132 -6.62 -24.60 -3.20
CA CYS A 132 -6.54 -25.15 -4.55
C CYS A 132 -5.54 -26.33 -4.62
N GLY A 133 -4.39 -26.20 -3.96
CA GLY A 133 -3.35 -27.24 -3.90
C GLY A 133 -3.71 -28.49 -3.09
N MET A 134 -4.77 -28.46 -2.26
CA MET A 134 -5.21 -29.62 -1.47
C MET A 134 -6.09 -30.62 -2.26
N GLY A 135 -6.43 -30.31 -3.51
CA GLY A 135 -7.17 -31.19 -4.42
C GLY A 135 -8.69 -30.99 -4.45
N MET A 136 -9.34 -31.60 -5.45
CA MET A 136 -10.75 -31.38 -5.79
C MET A 136 -11.74 -31.61 -4.64
N GLY A 137 -11.46 -32.58 -3.75
CA GLY A 137 -12.33 -32.87 -2.61
C GLY A 137 -12.45 -31.68 -1.64
N VAL A 138 -11.33 -31.03 -1.34
CA VAL A 138 -11.28 -29.85 -0.45
C VAL A 138 -11.91 -28.62 -1.13
N GLN A 139 -11.71 -28.46 -2.44
CA GLN A 139 -12.35 -27.38 -3.21
C GLN A 139 -13.88 -27.48 -3.16
N VAL A 140 -14.44 -28.69 -3.33
CA VAL A 140 -15.89 -28.92 -3.26
C VAL A 140 -16.43 -28.69 -1.85
N GLN A 141 -15.75 -29.21 -0.83
CA GLN A 141 -16.15 -28.99 0.57
C GLN A 141 -16.11 -27.51 0.96
N THR A 142 -15.08 -26.78 0.52
CA THR A 142 -14.97 -25.33 0.73
C THR A 142 -16.11 -24.59 0.04
N GLN A 143 -16.41 -24.94 -1.22
CA GLN A 143 -17.52 -24.32 -1.94
C GLN A 143 -18.86 -24.58 -1.24
N GLN A 144 -19.09 -25.80 -0.74
CA GLN A 144 -20.30 -26.15 0.03
C GLN A 144 -20.39 -25.35 1.34
N LEU A 145 -19.26 -25.17 2.04
CA LEU A 145 -19.19 -24.34 3.23
C LEU A 145 -19.52 -22.87 2.92
N ILE A 146 -18.92 -22.31 1.87
CA ILE A 146 -19.21 -20.95 1.39
C ILE A 146 -20.70 -20.79 1.08
N TYR A 147 -21.29 -21.74 0.35
CA TYR A 147 -22.73 -21.74 0.06
C TYR A 147 -23.58 -21.82 1.34
N SER A 148 -23.22 -22.67 2.30
CA SER A 148 -23.92 -22.81 3.58
C SER A 148 -23.86 -21.52 4.42
N ILE A 149 -22.69 -20.89 4.51
CA ILE A 149 -22.49 -19.61 5.22
C ILE A 149 -23.26 -18.49 4.49
N SER A 150 -23.18 -18.44 3.16
CA SER A 150 -23.88 -17.44 2.35
C SER A 150 -25.40 -17.57 2.50
N ASN A 151 -25.94 -18.79 2.44
CA ASN A 151 -27.38 -19.01 2.56
C ASN A 151 -27.90 -18.73 3.99
N SER A 152 -27.14 -19.13 5.01
CA SER A 152 -27.49 -18.85 6.42
C SER A 152 -27.42 -17.37 6.78
N THR A 153 -26.59 -16.58 6.07
CA THR A 153 -26.51 -15.12 6.24
C THR A 153 -27.55 -14.35 5.39
N LEU A 154 -28.04 -14.93 4.28
CA LEU A 154 -29.04 -14.31 3.40
C LEU A 154 -30.50 -14.54 3.86
N GLU A 155 -30.81 -15.67 4.52
CA GLU A 155 -32.18 -16.01 4.96
C GLU A 155 -32.55 -15.54 6.39
N GLY A 156 -31.86 -14.51 6.92
CA GLY A 156 -32.39 -13.70 8.02
C GLY A 156 -32.59 -14.34 9.41
N SER A 157 -31.99 -15.49 9.72
CA SER A 157 -32.24 -16.13 11.03
C SER A 157 -31.04 -16.84 11.69
N TYR A 158 -29.79 -16.45 11.42
CA TYR A 158 -28.70 -16.80 12.33
C TYR A 158 -28.13 -15.57 13.02
N ASP A 159 -28.85 -15.14 14.07
CA ASP A 159 -28.37 -14.19 15.07
C ASP A 159 -28.15 -14.93 16.40
N PRO A 160 -26.95 -15.49 16.67
CA PRO A 160 -26.66 -16.13 17.95
C PRO A 160 -26.59 -15.13 19.12
N TYR A 161 -26.62 -13.81 18.86
CA TYR A 161 -26.45 -12.77 19.88
C TYR A 161 -27.60 -11.76 19.97
N GLY A 162 -28.70 -12.00 19.25
CA GLY A 162 -30.00 -11.34 19.41
C GLY A 162 -29.91 -9.82 19.56
N ARG A 163 -29.42 -9.11 18.54
CA ARG A 163 -29.54 -7.65 18.37
C ARG A 163 -28.93 -7.25 17.03
N ARG A 164 -29.76 -6.75 16.12
CA ARG A 164 -29.42 -6.11 14.85
C ARG A 164 -28.12 -5.29 14.95
N HIS A 165 -26.98 -5.90 14.68
CA HIS A 165 -25.73 -5.18 14.50
C HIS A 165 -25.70 -4.70 13.05
N TRP A 166 -25.96 -3.41 12.91
CA TRP A 166 -25.85 -2.68 11.67
C TRP A 166 -24.52 -3.01 10.99
N HIS A 167 -24.56 -3.62 9.79
CA HIS A 167 -23.51 -3.58 8.78
C HIS A 167 -22.06 -3.88 9.22
N ALA A 168 -21.83 -4.59 10.34
CA ALA A 168 -20.49 -4.75 10.91
C ALA A 168 -19.57 -5.69 10.09
N TRP A 169 -20.12 -6.34 9.06
CA TRP A 169 -19.47 -7.42 8.31
C TRP A 169 -19.00 -6.97 6.92
N ASP A 170 -19.48 -5.82 6.45
CA ASP A 170 -19.08 -5.23 5.18
C ASP A 170 -18.34 -3.93 5.46
N THR A 171 -17.02 -3.97 5.34
CA THR A 171 -16.26 -2.73 5.20
C THR A 171 -16.51 -2.18 3.80
N PRO A 172 -16.49 -0.85 3.58
CA PRO A 172 -16.62 -0.29 2.23
C PRO A 172 -15.49 -0.72 1.28
N PHE A 173 -14.43 -1.32 1.82
CA PHE A 173 -13.23 -1.72 1.11
C PHE A 173 -13.21 -3.20 0.73
N LEU A 174 -13.72 -4.07 1.62
CA LEU A 174 -13.84 -5.51 1.40
C LEU A 174 -15.21 -5.95 1.95
N SER A 175 -16.09 -6.35 1.05
CA SER A 175 -17.40 -6.90 1.42
C SER A 175 -17.28 -8.41 1.48
N ALA A 176 -17.22 -8.95 2.70
CA ALA A 176 -17.20 -10.39 2.92
C ALA A 176 -18.45 -11.04 2.32
N GLN A 177 -19.60 -10.36 2.37
CA GLN A 177 -20.84 -10.86 1.79
C GLN A 177 -20.75 -11.00 0.27
N ASN A 178 -20.27 -9.98 -0.45
CA ASN A 178 -20.13 -10.04 -1.91
C ASN A 178 -19.05 -11.03 -2.33
N THR A 179 -17.94 -11.12 -1.58
CA THR A 179 -16.91 -12.13 -1.86
C THR A 179 -17.48 -13.53 -1.68
N LEU A 180 -18.18 -13.83 -0.58
CA LEU A 180 -18.78 -15.15 -0.35
C LEU A 180 -19.87 -15.51 -1.35
N ARG A 181 -20.58 -14.52 -1.91
CA ARG A 181 -21.64 -14.75 -2.89
C ARG A 181 -21.09 -15.07 -4.28
N ASP A 182 -20.02 -14.41 -4.69
CA ASP A 182 -19.50 -14.47 -6.06
C ASP A 182 -18.25 -15.35 -6.18
N LEU A 183 -17.63 -15.76 -5.06
CA LEU A 183 -16.48 -16.64 -5.06
C LEU A 183 -16.88 -18.05 -5.56
N ASN A 184 -16.30 -18.41 -6.70
CA ASN A 184 -16.40 -19.74 -7.27
C ASN A 184 -15.03 -20.42 -7.19
N MET A 185 -14.84 -21.27 -6.19
CA MET A 185 -13.58 -21.98 -5.95
C MET A 185 -13.11 -22.78 -7.16
N HIS A 186 -14.04 -23.38 -7.91
CA HIS A 186 -13.66 -24.16 -9.09
C HIS A 186 -13.10 -23.28 -10.20
N ARG A 187 -13.71 -22.10 -10.41
CA ARG A 187 -13.21 -21.11 -11.37
C ARG A 187 -11.88 -20.52 -10.92
N TYR A 188 -11.79 -20.08 -9.66
CA TYR A 188 -10.58 -19.52 -9.06
C TYR A 188 -9.41 -20.51 -9.17
N CYS A 189 -9.60 -21.77 -8.75
CA CYS A 189 -8.54 -22.78 -8.84
C CYS A 189 -8.19 -23.18 -10.27
N ARG A 190 -9.12 -23.07 -11.22
CA ARG A 190 -8.82 -23.29 -12.64
C ARG A 190 -7.98 -22.16 -13.24
N GLU A 191 -8.24 -20.92 -12.84
CA GLU A 191 -7.51 -19.74 -13.32
C GLU A 191 -6.12 -19.64 -12.66
N VAL A 192 -6.00 -20.01 -11.38
CA VAL A 192 -4.74 -19.91 -10.60
C VAL A 192 -3.87 -21.19 -10.66
N GLY A 193 -4.48 -22.38 -10.76
CA GLY A 193 -3.83 -23.66 -10.46
C GLY A 193 -3.46 -24.56 -11.65
N HIS A 194 -3.84 -24.24 -12.90
CA HIS A 194 -3.75 -25.24 -13.97
C HIS A 194 -2.33 -25.47 -14.56
N ASP A 195 -1.37 -24.56 -14.34
CA ASP A 195 -0.08 -24.57 -15.06
C ASP A 195 1.18 -24.64 -14.16
N GLY A 196 1.05 -25.05 -12.88
CA GLY A 196 2.19 -24.97 -11.93
C GLY A 196 2.56 -23.52 -11.56
N THR A 197 1.66 -22.59 -11.90
CA THR A 197 1.70 -21.15 -11.62
C THR A 197 1.48 -20.81 -10.15
N GLU A 198 1.12 -21.77 -9.29
CA GLU A 198 0.89 -21.56 -7.86
C GLU A 198 2.10 -20.89 -7.18
N HIS A 199 3.32 -21.35 -7.51
CA HIS A 199 4.54 -20.73 -7.02
C HIS A 199 4.77 -19.32 -7.58
N PHE A 200 4.37 -19.07 -8.83
CA PHE A 200 4.53 -17.77 -9.47
C PHE A 200 3.56 -16.74 -8.88
N VAL A 201 2.29 -17.10 -8.69
CA VAL A 201 1.26 -16.22 -8.09
C VAL A 201 1.66 -15.82 -6.68
N ILE A 202 2.03 -16.78 -5.81
CA ILE A 202 2.46 -16.48 -4.44
C ILE A 202 3.72 -15.59 -4.42
N LEU A 203 4.66 -15.82 -5.33
CA LEU A 203 5.88 -15.00 -5.40
C LEU A 203 5.54 -13.58 -5.85
N SER A 204 4.77 -13.42 -6.93
CA SER A 204 4.36 -12.12 -7.44
C SER A 204 3.51 -11.34 -6.43
N ASP A 205 2.59 -12.00 -5.73
CA ASP A 205 1.78 -11.39 -4.67
C ASP A 205 2.63 -10.93 -3.49
N LYS A 206 3.68 -11.69 -3.14
CA LYS A 206 4.63 -11.31 -2.10
C LYS A 206 5.41 -10.05 -2.51
N HIS A 207 5.88 -9.96 -3.75
CA HIS A 207 6.58 -8.77 -4.25
C HIS A 207 5.65 -7.55 -4.27
N PHE A 208 4.42 -7.72 -4.76
CA PHE A 208 3.40 -6.69 -4.73
C PHE A 208 3.18 -6.15 -3.31
N TYR A 209 2.96 -7.05 -2.33
CA TYR A 209 2.81 -6.68 -0.92
C TYR A 209 4.06 -6.01 -0.32
N LEU A 210 5.24 -6.56 -0.56
CA LEU A 210 6.51 -6.01 -0.08
C LEU A 210 6.75 -4.60 -0.64
N GLY A 211 6.38 -4.33 -1.89
CA GLY A 211 6.45 -3.01 -2.48
C GLY A 211 5.68 -1.96 -1.70
N PHE A 212 4.45 -2.27 -1.25
CA PHE A 212 3.68 -1.38 -0.37
C PHE A 212 4.35 -1.19 1.00
N LEU A 213 4.89 -2.26 1.61
CA LEU A 213 5.59 -2.14 2.91
C LEU A 213 6.85 -1.28 2.82
N PHE A 214 7.68 -1.49 1.80
CA PHE A 214 8.89 -0.69 1.60
C PHE A 214 8.56 0.75 1.26
N MET A 215 7.42 1.02 0.62
CA MET A 215 6.96 2.38 0.37
C MET A 215 6.50 3.09 1.66
N VAL A 216 5.86 2.39 2.60
CA VAL A 216 5.63 2.90 3.97
C VAL A 216 6.95 3.29 4.62
N PHE A 217 7.96 2.43 4.51
CA PHE A 217 9.29 2.69 5.07
C PHE A 217 9.96 3.92 4.41
N ALA A 218 9.88 4.07 3.10
CA ALA A 218 10.37 5.23 2.36
C ALA A 218 9.70 6.54 2.84
N LEU A 219 8.36 6.54 2.97
CA LEU A 219 7.62 7.70 3.46
C LEU A 219 7.99 8.06 4.91
N ALA A 220 8.18 7.06 5.77
CA ALA A 220 8.63 7.27 7.15
C ALA A 220 10.05 7.86 7.21
N LEU A 221 10.98 7.34 6.42
CA LEU A 221 12.34 7.88 6.29
C LEU A 221 12.31 9.34 5.81
N MET A 222 11.50 9.65 4.81
CA MET A 222 11.34 11.03 4.31
C MET A 222 10.76 11.96 5.39
N ALA A 223 9.77 11.52 6.15
CA ALA A 223 9.20 12.30 7.25
C ALA A 223 10.23 12.59 8.35
N MET A 224 11.09 11.61 8.68
CA MET A 224 12.20 11.78 9.64
C MET A 224 13.26 12.75 9.09
N ALA A 225 13.63 12.63 7.82
CA ALA A 225 14.59 13.51 7.17
C ALA A 225 14.11 14.97 7.18
N LEU A 226 12.84 15.21 6.81
CA LEU A 226 12.21 16.53 6.86
C LEU A 226 12.13 17.07 8.29
N HIS A 227 11.96 16.21 9.30
CA HIS A 227 11.93 16.62 10.69
C HIS A 227 13.30 17.09 11.18
N GLY A 228 14.35 16.32 10.94
CA GLY A 228 15.72 16.70 11.31
C GLY A 228 16.15 17.98 10.62
N GLU A 229 15.81 18.11 9.34
CA GLU A 229 16.11 19.31 8.56
C GLU A 229 15.38 20.56 9.06
N LYS A 230 14.10 20.42 9.45
CA LYS A 230 13.35 21.51 10.09
C LYS A 230 14.04 21.99 11.37
N GLU A 231 14.47 21.08 12.24
CA GLU A 231 15.13 21.44 13.49
C GLU A 231 16.45 22.19 13.23
N ARG A 232 17.23 21.72 12.25
CA ARG A 232 18.46 22.40 11.80
C ARG A 232 18.19 23.82 11.34
N VAL A 233 17.19 24.03 10.48
CA VAL A 233 16.85 25.35 9.93
C VAL A 233 16.32 26.30 11.02
N MET A 234 15.47 25.80 11.93
CA MET A 234 14.87 26.60 13.00
C MET A 234 15.92 27.26 13.92
N VAL A 235 17.03 26.56 14.21
CA VAL A 235 18.13 27.10 15.02
C VAL A 235 18.84 28.27 14.33
N HIS A 236 18.81 28.35 13.00
CA HIS A 236 19.46 29.41 12.22
C HIS A 236 18.52 30.58 11.89
N GLU A 237 17.21 30.43 12.11
CA GLU A 237 16.19 31.47 11.90
C GLU A 237 15.90 32.30 13.18
N LEU A 238 16.32 31.82 14.37
CA LEU A 238 16.22 32.49 15.67
C LEU A 238 17.32 33.54 15.87
#